data_AF-A0A9K3PEL1-F1
#
_entry.id   AF-A0A9K3PEL1-F1
#
_cell.length_a   1.000
_cell.length_b   1.000
_cell.length_c   1.000
_cell.angle_alpha   90.00
_cell.angle_beta   90.00
_cell.angle_gamma   90.00
#
_symmetry.space_group_name_H-M   'P 1'
#
loop_
_entity.id
_entity.type
_entity.pdbx_description
1 polymer ?
#
loop_
_entity_poly.entity_id
_entity_poly.type
_entity_poly.pdbx_seq_one_letter_code
_entity_poly.pdbx_strand_id
1 'polypeptide(L)'
;MSHRDSRFSHQPDSTPIQSDVRPDSFLGDLLATPKPPEHTRLYFVNANGLLHGALGGEFAEVCETMSEQHIDIMGIAESHLDTRFPNLVQTCAAAARRTFTHSRICMASSRRTYNASYKPGGTAMISNGPVTGRITQTHCDSMGRWCSTSHRGAGGYHVTAVIAYQVCKTRPTKDMSANPSQQPIRKIAAVTQQFSMMVDNFAPTRPVPDLPAGLPTRPPKTEP
;
A
#
# COMPACT_ATOMS: atom_id res chain seq x y z
N MET A 1 0.07 -61.53 -4.60
CA MET A 1 -0.40 -60.19 -4.21
C MET A 1 0.67 -59.18 -4.58
N SER A 2 0.46 -58.41 -5.64
CA SER A 2 1.36 -57.36 -6.13
C SER A 2 0.46 -56.18 -6.50
N HIS A 3 0.37 -55.20 -5.60
CA HIS A 3 -0.32 -53.95 -5.86
C HIS A 3 0.56 -53.10 -6.78
N ARG A 4 0.09 -52.84 -8.00
CA ARG A 4 0.63 -51.79 -8.87
C ARG A 4 0.05 -50.45 -8.44
N ASP A 5 0.88 -49.61 -7.85
CA ASP A 5 0.60 -48.19 -7.65
C ASP A 5 0.55 -47.47 -9.01
N SER A 6 -0.66 -47.17 -9.49
CA SER A 6 -0.87 -46.22 -10.59
C SER A 6 -0.71 -44.80 -10.04
N ARG A 7 0.52 -44.27 -10.07
CA ARG A 7 0.75 -42.84 -9.83
C ARG A 7 0.13 -42.05 -10.99
N PHE A 8 -0.94 -41.32 -10.70
CA PHE A 8 -1.42 -40.23 -11.55
C PHE A 8 -0.30 -39.19 -11.67
N SER A 9 0.41 -39.19 -12.80
CA SER A 9 1.31 -38.10 -13.16
C SER A 9 0.45 -36.93 -13.64
N HIS A 10 0.07 -36.05 -12.73
CA HIS A 10 -0.48 -34.75 -13.11
C HIS A 10 0.70 -33.91 -13.63
N GLN A 11 0.93 -33.96 -14.94
CA GLN A 11 1.73 -32.92 -15.59
C GLN A 11 0.91 -31.63 -15.48
N PRO A 12 1.42 -30.56 -14.85
CA PRO A 12 0.77 -29.27 -14.95
C PRO A 12 0.78 -28.87 -16.42
N ASP A 13 -0.41 -28.65 -16.97
CA ASP A 13 -0.61 -28.14 -18.32
C ASP A 13 0.03 -26.75 -18.38
N SER A 14 1.28 -26.69 -18.83
CA SER A 14 2.06 -25.47 -18.91
C SER A 14 1.80 -24.77 -20.24
N THR A 15 0.53 -24.65 -20.62
CA THR A 15 0.15 -23.73 -21.69
C THR A 15 0.41 -22.32 -21.14
N PRO A 16 1.39 -21.57 -21.68
CA PRO A 16 1.59 -20.20 -21.25
C PRO A 16 0.32 -19.44 -21.61
N ILE A 17 -0.34 -18.84 -20.62
CA ILE A 17 -1.31 -17.78 -20.90
C ILE A 17 -0.47 -16.66 -21.50
N GLN A 18 -0.39 -16.62 -22.83
CA GLN A 18 0.29 -15.59 -23.57
C GLN A 18 -0.63 -14.37 -23.54
N SER A 19 -0.62 -13.66 -22.41
CA SER A 19 -1.33 -12.41 -22.29
C SER A 19 -0.60 -11.40 -23.17
N ASP A 20 -1.18 -11.07 -24.32
CA ASP A 20 -0.72 -10.05 -25.27
C ASP A 20 -0.92 -8.64 -24.67
N VAL A 21 -0.38 -8.43 -23.47
CA VAL A 21 -0.43 -7.16 -22.74
C VAL A 21 0.70 -6.31 -23.30
N ARG A 22 0.34 -5.37 -24.16
CA ARG A 22 1.28 -4.35 -24.62
C ARG A 22 1.59 -3.40 -23.46
N PRO A 23 2.81 -2.83 -23.36
CA PRO A 23 3.18 -1.93 -22.27
C PRO A 23 2.25 -0.71 -22.10
N ASP A 24 1.56 -0.31 -23.15
CA ASP A 24 0.60 0.80 -23.23
C ASP A 24 -0.86 0.37 -23.10
N SER A 25 -1.14 -0.94 -23.09
CA SER A 25 -2.49 -1.45 -22.84
C SER A 25 -2.77 -1.50 -21.34
N PHE A 26 -3.82 -0.79 -20.89
CA PHE A 26 -4.30 -0.90 -19.53
C PHE A 26 -5.28 -2.08 -19.42
N LEU A 27 -5.27 -2.74 -18.26
CA LEU A 27 -6.24 -3.78 -17.92
C LEU A 27 -7.17 -3.25 -16.83
N GLY A 28 -8.47 -3.42 -17.02
CA GLY A 28 -9.51 -3.02 -16.06
C GLY A 28 -10.30 -1.79 -16.50
N ASP A 29 -11.16 -1.33 -15.59
CA ASP A 29 -12.04 -0.19 -15.84
C ASP A 29 -11.28 1.14 -15.76
N LEU A 30 -11.77 2.13 -16.49
CA LEU A 30 -11.31 3.50 -16.33
C LEU A 30 -11.64 4.02 -14.92
N LEU A 31 -10.69 4.69 -14.29
CA LEU A 31 -10.93 5.31 -13.00
C LEU A 31 -11.92 6.47 -13.14
N ALA A 32 -13.05 6.38 -12.45
CA ALA A 32 -14.08 7.43 -12.47
C ALA A 32 -13.55 8.76 -11.91
N THR A 33 -13.85 9.88 -12.56
CA THR A 33 -13.47 11.22 -12.08
C THR A 33 -14.74 12.06 -11.94
N PRO A 34 -15.13 12.48 -10.71
CA PRO A 34 -14.38 12.38 -9.46
C PRO A 34 -14.35 10.97 -8.85
N LYS A 35 -13.40 10.73 -7.94
CA LYS A 35 -13.31 9.46 -7.19
C LYS A 35 -14.61 9.24 -6.39
N PRO A 36 -15.30 8.09 -6.54
CA PRO A 36 -16.49 7.81 -5.72
C PRO A 36 -16.13 7.72 -4.23
N PRO A 37 -17.00 8.17 -3.32
CA PRO A 37 -16.70 8.22 -1.88
C PRO A 37 -16.40 6.84 -1.28
N GLU A 38 -17.03 5.79 -1.83
CA GLU A 38 -16.88 4.43 -1.30
C GLU A 38 -15.60 3.70 -1.75
N HIS A 39 -14.77 4.35 -2.56
CA HIS A 39 -13.60 3.75 -3.17
C HIS A 39 -12.31 4.16 -2.46
N THR A 40 -11.43 3.18 -2.25
CA THR A 40 -10.03 3.43 -1.90
C THR A 40 -9.16 3.23 -3.12
N ARG A 41 -8.36 4.24 -3.48
CA ARG A 41 -7.38 4.17 -4.58
C ARG A 41 -6.01 3.80 -4.05
N LEU A 42 -5.46 2.74 -4.63
CA LEU A 42 -4.10 2.31 -4.41
C LEU A 42 -3.31 2.55 -5.68
N TYR A 43 -2.11 3.09 -5.56
CA TYR A 43 -1.20 3.24 -6.68
C TYR A 43 0.18 2.68 -6.30
N PHE A 44 0.92 2.18 -7.29
CA PHE A 44 2.26 1.66 -7.11
C PHE A 44 3.17 2.16 -8.22
N VAL A 45 4.38 2.56 -7.85
CA VAL A 45 5.43 2.94 -8.80
C VAL A 45 6.78 2.40 -8.34
N ASN A 46 7.62 1.97 -9.29
CA ASN A 46 9.05 1.85 -9.05
C ASN A 46 9.68 3.19 -9.43
N ALA A 47 10.15 3.96 -8.45
CA ALA A 47 10.69 5.29 -8.67
C ALA A 47 12.10 5.25 -9.27
N ASN A 48 12.84 4.15 -9.12
CA ASN A 48 14.25 4.06 -9.47
C ASN A 48 15.09 5.20 -8.83
N GLY A 49 14.72 5.57 -7.61
CA GLY A 49 15.33 6.60 -6.79
C GLY A 49 14.55 7.90 -6.81
N LEU A 50 14.28 8.40 -5.60
CA LEU A 50 13.74 9.73 -5.40
C LEU A 50 14.87 10.70 -5.11
N LEU A 51 14.91 11.82 -5.84
CA LEU A 51 15.82 12.91 -5.56
C LEU A 51 15.45 13.58 -4.23
N HIS A 52 16.40 13.58 -3.31
CA HIS A 52 16.25 14.23 -2.01
C HIS A 52 16.50 15.74 -2.12
N GLY A 53 15.62 16.53 -1.51
CA GLY A 53 15.80 17.98 -1.36
C GLY A 53 15.44 18.42 0.06
N ALA A 54 15.88 19.63 0.43
CA ALA A 54 15.64 20.21 1.76
C ALA A 54 14.13 20.27 2.12
N LEU A 55 13.27 20.39 1.10
CA LEU A 55 11.82 20.41 1.23
C LEU A 55 11.16 19.12 0.72
N GLY A 56 11.85 17.98 0.77
CA GLY A 56 11.31 16.67 0.38
C GLY A 56 11.62 16.24 -1.05
N GLY A 57 12.04 17.16 -1.93
CA GLY A 57 12.37 16.84 -3.33
C GLY A 57 11.21 16.13 -4.03
N GLU A 58 11.51 15.09 -4.80
CA GLU A 58 10.51 14.32 -5.56
C GLU A 58 9.50 13.60 -4.65
N PHE A 59 9.79 13.39 -3.37
CA PHE A 59 8.78 12.87 -2.44
C PHE A 59 7.63 13.85 -2.23
N ALA A 60 7.90 15.17 -2.29
CA ALA A 60 6.84 16.18 -2.22
C ALA A 60 5.97 16.16 -3.49
N GLU A 61 6.58 16.01 -4.66
CA GLU A 61 5.88 15.88 -5.95
C GLU A 61 5.00 14.62 -5.98
N VAL A 62 5.48 13.51 -5.39
CA VAL A 62 4.65 12.31 -5.18
C VAL A 62 3.42 12.62 -4.31
N CYS A 63 3.58 13.41 -3.24
CA CYS A 63 2.45 13.80 -2.40
C CYS A 63 1.45 14.66 -3.18
N GLU A 64 1.92 15.61 -3.99
CA GLU A 64 1.08 16.45 -4.85
C GLU A 64 0.31 15.59 -5.88
N THR A 65 1.01 14.69 -6.57
CA THR A 65 0.40 13.74 -7.52
C THR A 65 -0.67 12.90 -6.85
N MET A 66 -0.42 12.39 -5.64
CA MET A 66 -1.42 11.64 -4.88
C MET A 66 -2.67 12.47 -4.58
N SER A 67 -2.51 13.74 -4.22
CA SER A 67 -3.62 14.66 -3.95
C SER A 67 -4.46 14.88 -5.20
N GLU A 68 -3.80 15.22 -6.32
CA GLU A 68 -4.44 15.50 -7.61
C GLU A 68 -5.19 14.29 -8.17
N GLN A 69 -4.60 13.08 -8.04
CA GLN A 69 -5.18 11.84 -8.55
C GLN A 69 -6.10 11.14 -7.53
N HIS A 70 -6.31 11.75 -6.37
CA HIS A 70 -7.09 11.21 -5.25
C HIS A 70 -6.65 9.81 -4.80
N ILE A 71 -5.35 9.52 -4.85
CA ILE A 71 -4.75 8.27 -4.41
C ILE A 71 -4.75 8.24 -2.88
N ASP A 72 -5.30 7.21 -2.26
CA ASP A 72 -5.37 7.08 -0.80
C ASP A 72 -4.11 6.40 -0.24
N ILE A 73 -3.57 5.41 -0.94
CA ILE A 73 -2.38 4.66 -0.55
C ILE A 73 -1.44 4.56 -1.76
N MET A 74 -0.21 5.06 -1.60
CA MET A 74 0.83 5.05 -2.62
C MET A 74 1.99 4.16 -2.16
N GLY A 75 2.36 3.21 -3.00
CA GLY A 75 3.51 2.34 -2.84
C GLY A 75 4.66 2.71 -3.77
N ILE A 76 5.86 2.85 -3.22
CA ILE A 76 7.07 3.22 -3.95
C ILE A 76 8.11 2.14 -3.75
N ALA A 77 8.51 1.47 -4.82
CA ALA A 77 9.68 0.61 -4.87
C ALA A 77 10.93 1.37 -5.34
N GLU A 78 12.09 0.90 -4.90
CA GLU A 78 13.40 1.49 -5.18
C GLU A 78 13.42 3.00 -4.88
N SER A 79 12.97 3.39 -3.68
CA SER A 79 12.92 4.82 -3.29
C SER A 79 14.31 5.46 -3.22
N HIS A 80 15.35 4.65 -3.03
CA HIS A 80 16.72 5.05 -2.80
C HIS A 80 16.97 5.96 -1.58
N LEU A 81 16.03 5.99 -0.63
CA LEU A 81 16.11 6.79 0.57
C LEU A 81 16.65 5.98 1.75
N ASP A 82 17.71 6.47 2.41
CA ASP A 82 18.20 5.86 3.65
C ASP A 82 17.35 6.27 4.86
N THR A 83 16.42 5.39 5.22
CA THR A 83 15.47 5.56 6.33
C THR A 83 16.11 5.57 7.72
N ARG A 84 17.42 5.31 7.82
CA ARG A 84 18.16 5.39 9.08
C ARG A 84 18.58 6.82 9.41
N PHE A 85 18.57 7.73 8.44
CA PHE A 85 18.82 9.15 8.70
C PHE A 85 17.52 9.82 9.18
N PRO A 86 17.43 10.21 10.47
CA PRO A 86 16.19 10.76 11.00
C PRO A 86 15.76 12.03 10.28
N ASN A 87 16.72 12.87 9.89
CA ASN A 87 16.47 14.09 9.13
C ASN A 87 15.74 13.80 7.80
N LEU A 88 16.13 12.74 7.09
CA LEU A 88 15.46 12.36 5.84
C LEU A 88 14.00 11.98 6.11
N VAL A 89 13.76 11.13 7.11
CA VAL A 89 12.41 10.68 7.49
C VAL A 89 11.54 11.86 7.92
N GLN A 90 12.10 12.80 8.68
CA GLN A 90 11.43 14.03 9.11
C GLN A 90 11.11 14.94 7.94
N THR A 91 12.03 15.08 6.97
CA THR A 91 11.78 15.87 5.76
C THR A 91 10.65 15.28 4.93
N CYS A 92 10.60 13.95 4.74
CA CYS A 92 9.47 13.29 4.08
C CYS A 92 8.15 13.48 4.84
N ALA A 93 8.16 13.34 6.16
CA ALA A 93 6.97 13.59 6.99
C ALA A 93 6.53 15.06 6.95
N ALA A 94 7.46 16.01 6.88
CA ALA A 94 7.17 17.43 6.70
C ALA A 94 6.62 17.73 5.30
N ALA A 95 7.07 17.04 4.26
CA ALA A 95 6.49 17.11 2.92
C ALA A 95 5.05 16.61 2.89
N ALA A 96 4.78 15.42 3.42
CA ALA A 96 3.43 14.89 3.46
C ALA A 96 2.45 15.76 4.25
N ARG A 97 2.90 16.41 5.34
CA ARG A 97 2.06 17.32 6.13
C ARG A 97 1.74 18.65 5.44
N ARG A 98 2.54 19.06 4.44
CA ARG A 98 2.22 20.24 3.62
C ARG A 98 1.07 19.96 2.65
N THR A 99 0.98 18.73 2.16
CA THR A 99 -0.05 18.33 1.19
C THR A 99 -1.30 17.75 1.85
N PHE A 100 -1.16 16.99 2.94
CA PHE A 100 -2.26 16.25 3.55
C PHE A 100 -2.49 16.66 5.00
N THR A 101 -3.76 16.89 5.37
CA THR A 101 -4.19 17.07 6.77
C THR A 101 -3.85 15.86 7.64
N HIS A 102 -4.03 14.66 7.09
CA HIS A 102 -3.72 13.40 7.76
C HIS A 102 -2.93 12.50 6.82
N SER A 103 -1.76 12.05 7.26
CA SER A 103 -0.91 11.10 6.55
C SER A 103 -0.16 10.18 7.51
N ARG A 104 0.15 8.98 7.02
CA ARG A 104 1.01 8.01 7.70
C ARG A 104 1.99 7.45 6.67
N ILE A 105 3.27 7.47 7.02
CA ILE A 105 4.36 7.02 6.16
C ILE A 105 5.02 5.80 6.79
N CYS A 106 5.23 4.75 6.00
CA CYS A 106 6.05 3.59 6.33
C CYS A 106 7.18 3.49 5.30
N MET A 107 8.43 3.54 5.75
CA MET A 107 9.60 3.40 4.86
C MET A 107 10.54 2.32 5.36
N ALA A 108 11.15 1.60 4.43
CA ALA A 108 12.11 0.56 4.70
C ALA A 108 13.37 0.77 3.85
N SER A 109 14.54 0.59 4.45
CA SER A 109 15.81 0.58 3.73
C SER A 109 16.75 -0.43 4.38
N SER A 110 17.75 -0.91 3.62
CA SER A 110 18.68 -1.90 4.16
C SER A 110 19.50 -1.33 5.33
N ARG A 111 19.91 -2.19 6.28
CA ARG A 111 20.75 -1.78 7.42
C ARG A 111 22.18 -1.36 7.04
N ARG A 112 22.61 -1.57 5.78
CA ARG A 112 23.97 -1.24 5.33
C ARG A 112 24.21 0.27 5.43
N THR A 113 25.41 0.65 5.87
CA THR A 113 25.81 2.04 6.03
C THR A 113 26.28 2.59 4.68
N TYR A 114 25.74 3.76 4.31
CA TYR A 114 26.24 4.59 3.23
C TYR A 114 26.50 6.00 3.79
N ASN A 115 27.48 6.72 3.25
CA ASN A 115 27.85 8.07 3.72
C ASN A 115 26.96 9.17 3.11
N ALA A 116 25.75 8.84 2.65
CA ALA A 116 24.84 9.74 1.96
C ALA A 116 23.38 9.37 2.27
N SER A 117 22.46 10.31 2.02
CA SER A 117 21.00 10.07 2.06
C SER A 117 20.53 9.07 1.00
N TYR A 118 21.32 8.86 -0.05
CA TYR A 118 21.11 7.85 -1.08
C TYR A 118 21.49 6.44 -0.60
N LYS A 119 20.59 5.48 -0.82
CA LYS A 119 20.83 4.06 -0.55
C LYS A 119 20.11 3.16 -1.54
N PRO A 120 20.80 2.31 -2.32
CA PRO A 120 20.17 1.43 -3.30
C PRO A 120 19.05 0.55 -2.73
N GLY A 121 17.99 0.35 -3.52
CA GLY A 121 16.75 -0.30 -3.11
C GLY A 121 15.85 0.58 -2.26
N GLY A 122 15.26 0.00 -1.22
CA GLY A 122 14.33 0.69 -0.33
C GLY A 122 12.88 0.70 -0.83
N THR A 123 11.95 0.78 0.11
CA THR A 123 10.52 0.91 -0.14
C THR A 123 9.94 2.04 0.69
N ALA A 124 8.89 2.69 0.16
CA ALA A 124 8.09 3.65 0.89
C ALA A 124 6.60 3.41 0.61
N MET A 125 5.78 3.51 1.64
CA MET A 125 4.33 3.47 1.55
C MET A 125 3.77 4.66 2.31
N ILE A 126 2.89 5.42 1.67
CA ILE A 126 2.21 6.55 2.28
C ILE A 126 0.71 6.38 2.13
N SER A 127 -0.01 6.49 3.24
CA SER A 127 -1.46 6.58 3.28
C SER A 127 -1.87 8.00 3.66
N ASN A 128 -2.94 8.53 3.09
CA ASN A 128 -3.48 9.85 3.41
C ASN A 128 -5.01 9.86 3.56
N GLY A 129 -5.55 10.90 4.20
CA GLY A 129 -6.99 11.06 4.37
C GLY A 129 -7.62 10.02 5.32
N PRO A 130 -8.91 9.68 5.15
CA PRO A 130 -9.65 8.84 6.10
C PRO A 130 -9.04 7.46 6.35
N VAL A 131 -8.33 6.89 5.38
CA VAL A 131 -7.70 5.56 5.53
C VAL A 131 -6.59 5.53 6.58
N THR A 132 -6.03 6.69 6.95
CA THR A 132 -4.96 6.75 7.97
C THR A 132 -5.48 6.41 9.36
N GLY A 133 -6.72 6.82 9.68
CA GLY A 133 -7.35 6.51 10.98
C GLY A 133 -7.72 5.04 11.12
N ARG A 134 -7.73 4.29 10.01
CA ARG A 134 -8.02 2.86 9.97
C ARG A 134 -6.77 1.98 10.10
N ILE A 135 -5.57 2.56 10.08
CA ILE A 135 -4.32 1.78 10.17
C ILE A 135 -4.20 1.13 11.56
N THR A 136 -4.12 -0.19 11.58
CA THR A 136 -3.94 -0.99 12.79
C THR A 136 -2.49 -1.43 12.98
N GLN A 137 -1.77 -1.68 11.88
CA GLN A 137 -0.40 -2.15 11.91
C GLN A 137 0.42 -1.61 10.75
N THR A 138 1.73 -1.53 10.96
CA THR A 138 2.71 -1.17 9.95
C THR A 138 3.89 -2.13 10.09
N HIS A 139 4.33 -2.72 8.99
CA HIS A 139 5.45 -3.67 8.97
C HIS A 139 6.43 -3.30 7.85
N CYS A 140 7.70 -3.64 8.04
CA CYS A 140 8.74 -3.50 7.04
C CYS A 140 9.87 -4.49 7.30
N ASP A 141 10.65 -4.82 6.28
CA ASP A 141 11.82 -5.68 6.45
C ASP A 141 13.11 -4.88 6.63
N SER A 142 14.09 -5.54 7.26
CA SER A 142 15.40 -4.97 7.53
C SER A 142 16.29 -4.81 6.29
N MET A 143 15.91 -5.39 5.15
CA MET A 143 16.61 -5.23 3.88
C MET A 143 16.02 -4.13 3.01
N GLY A 144 14.84 -3.59 3.36
CA GLY A 144 14.17 -2.54 2.60
C GLY A 144 13.58 -3.02 1.27
N ARG A 145 13.13 -4.27 1.23
CA ARG A 145 12.52 -4.93 0.07
C ARG A 145 11.01 -4.83 0.07
N TRP A 146 10.40 -4.72 1.25
CA TRP A 146 8.96 -4.59 1.39
C TRP A 146 8.58 -3.76 2.62
N CYS A 147 7.44 -3.10 2.50
CA CYS A 147 6.72 -2.53 3.64
C CYS A 147 5.21 -2.65 3.42
N SER A 148 4.46 -2.53 4.51
CA SER A 148 3.01 -2.74 4.49
C SER A 148 2.29 -1.92 5.54
N THR A 149 1.04 -1.58 5.26
CA THR A 149 0.07 -1.06 6.23
C THR A 149 -1.17 -1.94 6.24
N SER A 150 -1.63 -2.30 7.45
CA SER A 150 -2.88 -3.03 7.67
C SER A 150 -3.95 -2.05 8.12
N HIS A 151 -5.14 -2.17 7.54
CA HIS A 151 -6.28 -1.28 7.74
C HIS A 151 -7.49 -2.09 8.22
N ARG A 152 -8.22 -1.54 9.19
CA ARG A 152 -9.54 -2.04 9.56
C ARG A 152 -10.58 -1.58 8.54
N GLY A 153 -11.22 -2.53 7.88
CA GLY A 153 -12.35 -2.32 6.98
C GLY A 153 -13.69 -2.37 7.72
N ALA A 154 -14.77 -2.14 6.97
CA ALA A 154 -16.13 -2.34 7.45
C ALA A 154 -16.41 -3.82 7.72
N GLY A 155 -17.43 -4.14 8.50
CA GLY A 155 -17.86 -5.53 8.73
C GLY A 155 -16.83 -6.45 9.41
N GLY A 156 -15.81 -5.89 10.06
CA GLY A 156 -14.75 -6.66 10.71
C GLY A 156 -13.64 -7.15 9.78
N TYR A 157 -13.66 -6.80 8.50
CA TYR A 157 -12.59 -7.14 7.56
C TYR A 157 -11.29 -6.40 7.91
N HIS A 158 -10.15 -7.02 7.63
CA HIS A 158 -8.84 -6.39 7.68
C HIS A 158 -8.18 -6.51 6.31
N VAL A 159 -7.70 -5.39 5.78
CA VAL A 159 -7.01 -5.32 4.49
C VAL A 159 -5.57 -4.91 4.76
N THR A 160 -4.61 -5.67 4.24
CA THR A 160 -3.19 -5.31 4.33
C THR A 160 -2.67 -5.00 2.94
N ALA A 161 -2.26 -3.76 2.73
CA ALA A 161 -1.52 -3.36 1.53
C ALA A 161 -0.05 -3.68 1.75
N VAL A 162 0.55 -4.46 0.85
CA VAL A 162 1.97 -4.79 0.88
C VAL A 162 2.60 -4.29 -0.41
N ILE A 163 3.68 -3.54 -0.31
CA ILE A 163 4.54 -3.26 -1.45
C ILE A 163 5.81 -4.07 -1.31
N ALA A 164 6.22 -4.70 -2.38
CA ALA A 164 7.45 -5.49 -2.43
C ALA A 164 8.06 -5.39 -3.82
N TYR A 165 9.38 -5.43 -3.91
CA TYR A 165 10.07 -5.66 -5.18
C TYR A 165 10.89 -6.95 -5.12
N GLN A 166 10.95 -7.66 -6.26
CA GLN A 166 11.76 -8.87 -6.36
C GLN A 166 13.23 -8.52 -6.57
N VAL A 167 14.11 -9.25 -5.88
CA VAL A 167 15.56 -9.11 -6.06
C VAL A 167 16.01 -9.93 -7.27
N CYS A 168 16.87 -9.34 -8.09
CA CYS A 168 17.51 -10.05 -9.19
C CYS A 168 18.29 -11.25 -8.65
N LYS A 169 18.00 -12.46 -9.16
CA LYS A 169 18.69 -13.70 -8.77
C LYS A 169 20.10 -13.81 -9.38
N THR A 170 20.40 -13.00 -10.40
CA THR A 170 21.67 -12.99 -11.12
C THR A 170 22.56 -11.85 -10.66
N ARG A 171 23.82 -12.15 -10.34
CA ARG A 171 24.86 -11.12 -10.25
C ARG A 171 25.05 -10.51 -11.65
N PRO A 172 25.18 -9.19 -11.80
CA PRO A 172 25.72 -8.63 -13.02
C PRO A 172 27.14 -9.18 -13.19
N THR A 173 27.35 -10.05 -14.17
CA THR A 173 28.69 -10.33 -14.67
C THR A 173 29.25 -9.01 -15.18
N LYS A 174 30.54 -8.73 -14.91
CA LYS A 174 31.21 -7.46 -15.25
C LYS A 174 31.30 -7.19 -16.77
N ASP A 175 30.67 -8.00 -17.61
CA ASP A 175 30.82 -8.00 -19.06
C ASP A 175 29.71 -7.23 -19.80
N MET A 176 29.14 -6.20 -19.19
CA MET A 176 28.11 -5.36 -19.84
C MET A 176 28.70 -4.02 -20.31
N SER A 177 29.70 -4.13 -21.20
CA SER A 177 30.07 -3.06 -22.16
C SER A 177 29.25 -3.16 -23.46
N ALA A 178 28.29 -4.08 -23.57
CA ALA A 178 27.62 -4.36 -24.83
C ALA A 178 26.14 -3.92 -24.83
N ASN A 179 25.90 -2.87 -25.60
CA ASN A 179 24.65 -2.48 -26.27
C ASN A 179 23.43 -2.05 -25.39
N PRO A 180 23.07 -0.74 -25.36
CA PRO A 180 21.91 -0.23 -24.61
C PRO A 180 20.53 -0.69 -25.13
N SER A 181 20.47 -1.44 -26.23
CA SER A 181 19.23 -1.90 -26.87
C SER A 181 18.72 -3.28 -26.39
N GLN A 182 19.41 -3.96 -25.48
CA GLN A 182 19.02 -5.29 -24.97
C GLN A 182 18.90 -5.36 -23.44
N GLN A 183 18.35 -4.32 -22.80
CA GLN A 183 17.90 -4.48 -21.42
C GLN A 183 16.73 -5.48 -21.43
N PRO A 184 16.83 -6.64 -20.75
CA PRO A 184 15.72 -7.58 -20.69
C PRO A 184 14.54 -6.88 -20.04
N ILE A 185 13.40 -6.86 -20.75
CA ILE A 185 12.13 -6.33 -20.27
C ILE A 185 11.91 -6.86 -18.85
N ARG A 186 12.08 -5.99 -17.85
CA ARG A 186 11.80 -6.33 -16.46
C ARG A 186 10.31 -6.61 -16.41
N LYS A 187 9.93 -7.88 -16.25
CA LYS A 187 8.54 -8.26 -15.98
C LYS A 187 8.16 -7.64 -14.64
N ILE A 188 7.55 -6.45 -14.68
CA ILE A 188 6.94 -5.80 -13.52
C ILE A 188 5.62 -6.54 -13.28
N ALA A 189 5.64 -7.47 -12.33
CA ALA A 189 4.39 -8.01 -11.79
C ALA A 189 3.90 -7.04 -10.71
N ALA A 190 3.14 -6.03 -11.12
CA ALA A 190 2.32 -5.24 -10.21
C ALA A 190 0.94 -5.91 -10.15
N VAL A 191 0.62 -6.57 -9.04
CA VAL A 191 -0.75 -6.99 -8.76
C VAL A 191 -1.38 -5.87 -7.94
N THR A 192 -2.16 -5.01 -8.59
CA THR A 192 -3.02 -4.04 -7.92
C THR A 192 -4.43 -4.62 -7.90
N GLN A 193 -4.90 -5.04 -6.73
CA GLN A 193 -6.30 -5.43 -6.55
C GLN A 193 -7.04 -4.28 -5.88
N GLN A 194 -7.97 -3.66 -6.61
CA GLN A 194 -8.88 -2.65 -6.08
C GLN A 194 -9.96 -3.38 -5.24
N PHE A 195 -10.03 -3.06 -3.95
CA PHE A 195 -11.14 -3.46 -3.11
C PHE A 195 -12.07 -2.27 -2.93
N SER A 196 -13.35 -2.43 -3.32
CA SER A 196 -14.39 -1.48 -2.94
C SER A 196 -14.60 -1.61 -1.43
N MET A 197 -14.44 -0.51 -0.68
CA MET A 197 -14.35 -0.55 0.77
C MET A 197 -15.20 0.52 1.44
N MET A 198 -16.44 0.76 1.00
CA MET A 198 -17.47 1.32 1.87
C MET A 198 -18.88 0.87 1.43
N VAL A 199 -19.67 0.46 2.42
CA VAL A 199 -21.12 0.63 2.47
C VAL A 199 -21.43 0.78 3.95
N ASP A 200 -21.35 2.01 4.45
CA ASP A 200 -22.02 2.37 5.69
C ASP A 200 -23.42 2.87 5.29
N ASN A 201 -24.33 1.93 5.02
CA ASN A 201 -25.75 2.23 4.91
C ASN A 201 -26.22 2.74 6.28
N PHE A 202 -26.16 4.05 6.50
CA PHE A 202 -26.91 4.71 7.56
C PHE A 202 -28.39 4.71 7.15
N ALA A 203 -29.06 3.57 7.33
CA ALA A 203 -30.51 3.56 7.43
C ALA A 203 -30.89 4.27 8.73
N PRO A 204 -31.89 5.18 8.74
CA PRO A 204 -32.37 5.77 9.98
C PRO A 204 -32.85 4.64 10.89
N THR A 205 -32.27 4.57 12.09
CA THR A 205 -32.69 3.66 13.15
C THR A 205 -34.20 3.77 13.33
N ARG A 206 -34.88 2.62 13.28
CA ARG A 206 -36.32 2.47 13.51
C ARG A 206 -36.80 3.28 14.72
N PRO A 207 -38.03 3.82 14.72
CA PRO A 207 -38.58 4.50 15.88
C PRO A 207 -38.63 3.54 17.08
N VAL A 208 -38.19 4.05 18.23
CA VAL A 208 -38.23 3.38 19.54
C VAL A 208 -39.69 3.03 19.84
N PRO A 209 -40.03 1.79 20.24
CA PRO A 209 -41.39 1.47 20.67
C PRO A 209 -41.70 2.18 21.98
N ASP A 210 -42.85 2.86 22.03
CA ASP A 210 -43.36 3.55 23.22
C ASP A 210 -43.39 2.61 24.43
N LEU A 211 -42.75 3.03 25.53
CA LEU A 211 -42.88 2.36 26.82
C LEU A 211 -44.30 2.59 27.37
N PRO A 212 -44.99 1.55 27.89
CA PRO A 212 -46.28 1.74 28.53
C PRO A 212 -46.13 2.52 29.84
N ALA A 213 -46.97 3.54 30.01
CA ALA A 213 -47.11 4.31 31.24
C ALA A 213 -47.68 3.45 32.38
N GLY A 214 -47.05 3.50 33.57
CA GLY A 214 -47.73 3.09 34.81
C GLY A 214 -46.87 2.52 35.95
N LEU A 215 -46.37 3.43 36.81
CA LEU A 215 -46.26 3.37 38.29
C LEU A 215 -45.39 2.29 39.01
N PRO A 216 -45.00 2.47 40.30
CA PRO A 216 -45.12 3.66 41.16
C PRO A 216 -43.77 4.18 41.72
N THR A 217 -43.79 5.43 42.17
CA THR A 217 -42.69 6.15 42.81
C THR A 217 -42.39 5.61 44.22
N ARG A 218 -41.10 5.50 44.53
CA ARG A 218 -40.54 5.08 45.83
C ARG A 218 -40.70 6.21 46.88
N PRO A 219 -41.09 5.92 48.14
CA PRO A 219 -41.19 6.96 49.15
C PRO A 219 -39.80 7.45 49.62
N PRO A 220 -39.71 8.69 50.13
CA PRO A 220 -38.44 9.31 50.52
C PRO A 220 -37.86 8.67 51.78
N LYS A 221 -36.52 8.55 51.80
CA LYS A 221 -35.76 8.10 52.98
C LYS A 221 -35.79 9.18 54.05
N THR A 222 -36.22 8.82 55.25
CA THR A 222 -35.89 9.52 56.49
C THR A 222 -34.46 9.13 56.91
N GLU A 223 -33.60 10.12 57.13
CA GLU A 223 -32.35 9.97 57.89
C GLU A 223 -32.52 10.67 59.25
N PRO A 224 -31.87 10.16 60.32
CA PRO A 224 -31.84 10.78 61.64
C PRO A 224 -30.95 12.02 61.72
#